data_AF-A0A3A4QEV9-F1
#
_entry.id   AF-A0A3A4QEV9-F1
#
_cell.length_a   1.000
_cell.length_b   1.000
_cell.length_c   1.000
_cell.angle_alpha   90.00
_cell.angle_beta   90.00
_cell.angle_gamma   90.00
#
_symmetry.space_group_name_H-M   'P 1'
#
loop_
_entity.id
_entity.type
_entity.pdbx_description
1 polymer ?
#
loop_
_entity_poly.entity_id
_entity_poly.type
_entity_poly.pdbx_seq_one_letter_code
_entity_poly.pdbx_strand_id
1 'polypeptide(L)'
;MNIPVVVVAYDRPMALSRLLRALQKTEYPDPVQLIISIDGGGNPEVLKVAEAYEWRFGAKEIIHHKENLGLRRHIISCGDIALEYEGVIILEDDLYVSPQFYNYVRLATNYYNKDDAIAGIALYAHSYNETAGFPFYPFQDGSDVFFMQLACSWGQCWSSNQWARFKNWLNETEKNSFTAGNPVVLPGDIACFWSEFSWKKYFTRYMIEQNLFFVYPRASYTTNFGDKGQHQNNLKNYQVPLQFGRKTPSLVKLIDSRAVYDAFCEMIPDCLSQMCPQLKPYDYCVDLFGAKLIADVASEYILTPKQNRRALLSFGKKLLPVEANIIEKIEGNQLFLAETKDCLAVDSFIKQRDMFWNNNEEILYHYKLPLRYIEKLNNDPVRFLILLLKSYRKRLGKWITSLLFFY
;
A
#
# COMPACT_ATOMS: atom_id res chain seq x y z
N MET A 1 18.34 19.66 -4.46
CA MET A 1 17.67 18.34 -4.50
C MET A 1 17.96 17.64 -5.80
N ASN A 2 19.12 17.01 -5.84
CA ASN A 2 19.52 16.02 -6.80
C ASN A 2 18.94 14.66 -6.36
N ILE A 3 17.84 14.25 -7.01
CA ILE A 3 17.13 13.00 -6.72
C ILE A 3 17.01 12.23 -8.04
N PRO A 4 17.85 11.21 -8.28
CA PRO A 4 17.75 10.34 -9.46
C PRO A 4 16.44 9.54 -9.47
N VAL A 5 16.01 9.19 -10.69
CA VAL A 5 14.96 8.21 -10.93
C VAL A 5 15.62 6.88 -11.24
N VAL A 6 15.35 5.87 -10.44
CA VAL A 6 15.83 4.50 -10.64
C VAL A 6 14.66 3.63 -11.08
N VAL A 7 14.77 3.08 -12.28
CA VAL A 7 13.83 2.10 -12.83
C VAL A 7 14.38 0.71 -12.58
N VAL A 8 13.60 -0.13 -11.91
CA VAL A 8 13.94 -1.51 -11.56
C VAL A 8 13.25 -2.45 -12.53
N ALA A 9 14.02 -3.22 -13.30
CA ALA A 9 13.52 -4.09 -14.36
C ALA A 9 14.12 -5.50 -14.29
N TYR A 10 13.44 -6.48 -14.90
CA TYR A 10 13.93 -7.86 -14.98
C TYR A 10 13.67 -8.51 -16.34
N ASP A 11 12.44 -8.94 -16.63
CA ASP A 11 12.12 -9.78 -17.79
C ASP A 11 10.98 -9.26 -18.68
N ARG A 12 10.50 -8.03 -18.45
CA ARG A 12 9.32 -7.45 -19.10
C ARG A 12 9.66 -6.24 -20.00
N PRO A 13 10.17 -6.45 -21.24
CA PRO A 13 10.60 -5.34 -22.11
C PRO A 13 9.47 -4.35 -22.47
N MET A 14 8.25 -4.86 -22.64
CA MET A 14 7.08 -4.02 -22.94
C MET A 14 6.65 -3.17 -21.74
N ALA A 15 6.78 -3.70 -20.52
CA ALA A 15 6.48 -2.98 -19.29
C ALA A 15 7.50 -1.84 -19.09
N LEU A 16 8.79 -2.17 -19.19
CA LEU A 16 9.87 -1.17 -19.16
C LEU A 16 9.66 -0.07 -20.21
N SER A 17 9.43 -0.44 -21.48
CA SER A 17 9.20 0.54 -22.56
C SER A 17 8.02 1.49 -22.26
N ARG A 18 6.96 0.96 -21.66
CA ARG A 18 5.78 1.74 -21.28
C ARG A 18 6.10 2.73 -20.15
N LEU A 19 6.83 2.31 -19.12
CA LEU A 19 7.25 3.19 -18.03
C LEU A 19 8.18 4.29 -18.55
N LEU A 20 9.19 3.95 -19.36
CA LEU A 20 10.12 4.92 -19.95
C LEU A 20 9.38 5.97 -20.81
N ARG A 21 8.39 5.55 -21.61
CA ARG A 21 7.51 6.48 -22.34
C ARG A 21 6.65 7.36 -21.44
N ALA A 22 6.27 6.89 -20.25
CA ALA A 22 5.53 7.69 -19.28
C ALA A 22 6.44 8.75 -18.64
N LEU A 23 7.68 8.39 -18.29
CA LEU A 23 8.70 9.31 -17.77
C LEU A 23 8.96 10.46 -18.76
N GLN A 24 9.00 10.17 -20.07
CA GLN A 24 9.23 11.17 -21.13
C GLN A 24 8.20 12.32 -21.14
N LYS A 25 7.02 12.10 -20.57
CA LYS A 25 5.91 13.08 -20.53
C LYS A 25 5.97 14.01 -19.32
N THR A 26 6.89 13.78 -18.40
CA THR A 26 7.04 14.56 -17.17
C THR A 26 7.89 15.79 -17.45
N GLU A 27 7.53 16.92 -16.84
CA GLU A 27 8.37 18.11 -16.82
C GLU A 27 9.38 18.01 -15.67
N TYR A 28 10.66 18.15 -16.01
CA TYR A 28 11.76 18.16 -15.06
C TYR A 28 12.33 19.59 -15.01
N PRO A 29 12.20 20.31 -13.89
CA PRO A 29 12.63 21.70 -13.77
C PRO A 29 14.16 21.86 -13.73
N ASP A 30 14.86 20.81 -13.31
CA ASP A 30 16.32 20.73 -13.22
C ASP A 30 16.78 19.43 -13.91
N PRO A 31 18.06 19.30 -14.33
CA PRO A 31 18.56 18.04 -14.86
C PRO A 31 18.39 16.89 -13.86
N VAL A 32 17.88 15.75 -14.33
CA VAL A 32 17.60 14.55 -13.52
C VAL A 32 18.31 13.35 -14.12
N GLN A 33 19.05 12.62 -13.30
CA GLN A 33 19.66 11.36 -13.72
C GLN A 33 18.61 10.24 -13.74
N LEU A 34 18.62 9.46 -14.82
CA LEU A 34 17.88 8.22 -14.95
C LEU A 34 18.84 7.05 -14.84
N ILE A 35 18.57 6.15 -13.91
CA ILE A 35 19.32 4.90 -13.74
C ILE A 35 18.35 3.76 -14.04
N ILE A 36 18.69 2.88 -14.98
CA ILE A 36 17.91 1.68 -15.30
C ILE A 36 18.68 0.49 -14.77
N SER A 37 18.21 -0.09 -13.66
CA SER A 37 18.82 -1.27 -13.05
C SER A 37 18.07 -2.54 -13.48
N ILE A 38 18.76 -3.44 -14.18
CA ILE A 38 18.21 -4.66 -14.78
C ILE A 38 18.79 -5.86 -14.03
N ASP A 39 17.94 -6.67 -13.40
CA ASP A 39 18.35 -7.90 -12.71
C ASP A 39 18.79 -8.99 -13.70
N GLY A 40 19.72 -9.84 -13.28
CA GLY A 40 20.35 -10.84 -14.14
C GLY A 40 19.46 -12.05 -14.44
N GLY A 41 19.65 -12.66 -15.60
CA GLY A 41 18.94 -13.88 -16.02
C GLY A 41 17.50 -13.63 -16.50
N GLY A 42 17.14 -12.39 -16.79
CA GLY A 42 15.86 -12.00 -17.40
C GLY A 42 15.87 -12.06 -18.93
N ASN A 43 14.88 -11.42 -19.54
CA ASN A 43 14.77 -11.33 -20.99
C ASN A 43 15.82 -10.32 -21.54
N PRO A 44 16.72 -10.72 -22.46
CA PRO A 44 17.76 -9.84 -23.00
C PRO A 44 17.20 -8.64 -23.79
N GLU A 45 15.95 -8.69 -24.25
CA GLU A 45 15.29 -7.55 -24.90
C GLU A 45 15.09 -6.37 -23.93
N VAL A 46 15.05 -6.60 -22.60
CA VAL A 46 14.97 -5.53 -21.60
C VAL A 46 16.19 -4.62 -21.68
N LEU A 47 17.39 -5.21 -21.82
CA LEU A 47 18.63 -4.45 -21.99
C LEU A 47 18.60 -3.63 -23.28
N LYS A 48 18.17 -4.24 -24.39
CA LYS A 48 18.05 -3.53 -25.68
C LYS A 48 17.09 -2.34 -25.60
N VAL A 49 15.96 -2.50 -24.89
CA VAL A 49 15.01 -1.40 -24.65
C VAL A 49 15.66 -0.27 -23.84
N ALA A 50 16.43 -0.61 -22.80
CA ALA A 50 17.13 0.39 -21.98
C ALA A 50 18.24 1.12 -22.74
N GLU A 51 19.04 0.39 -23.53
CA GLU A 51 20.11 0.94 -24.36
C GLU A 51 19.58 1.89 -25.43
N ALA A 52 18.54 1.48 -26.15
CA ALA A 52 17.92 2.25 -27.22
C ALA A 52 17.12 3.47 -26.72
N TYR A 53 16.74 3.52 -25.44
CA TYR A 53 15.96 4.64 -24.90
C TYR A 53 16.80 5.91 -24.73
N GLU A 54 16.36 7.02 -25.32
CA GLU A 54 17.03 8.31 -25.19
C GLU A 54 16.46 9.13 -24.02
N TRP A 55 17.31 9.43 -23.04
CA TRP A 55 16.97 10.29 -21.91
C TRP A 55 17.45 11.72 -22.17
N ARG A 56 16.51 12.65 -22.33
CA ARG A 56 16.82 14.05 -22.71
C ARG A 56 16.89 15.03 -21.52
N PHE A 57 16.68 14.55 -20.30
CA PHE A 57 16.53 15.41 -19.12
C PHE A 57 17.73 15.35 -18.17
N GLY A 58 18.80 14.64 -18.53
CA GLY A 58 20.01 14.51 -17.72
C GLY A 58 20.85 13.30 -18.13
N ALA A 59 21.70 12.82 -17.23
CA ALA A 59 22.50 11.62 -17.47
C ALA A 59 21.63 10.34 -17.48
N LYS A 60 21.98 9.37 -18.34
CA LYS A 60 21.42 8.02 -18.34
C LYS A 60 22.48 7.02 -17.97
N GLU A 61 22.18 6.16 -17.02
CA GLU A 61 23.01 5.03 -16.62
C GLU A 61 22.22 3.72 -16.72
N ILE A 62 22.88 2.64 -17.12
CA ILE A 62 22.31 1.30 -17.15
C ILE A 62 23.18 0.41 -16.27
N ILE A 63 22.57 -0.15 -15.23
CA ILE A 63 23.21 -1.13 -14.34
C ILE A 63 22.63 -2.50 -14.70
N HIS A 64 23.41 -3.32 -15.41
CA HIS A 64 22.99 -4.68 -15.78
C HIS A 64 23.71 -5.70 -14.89
N HIS A 65 22.95 -6.37 -14.02
CA HIS A 65 23.48 -7.37 -13.10
C HIS A 65 23.78 -8.68 -13.83
N LYS A 66 24.94 -9.28 -13.57
CA LYS A 66 25.34 -10.55 -14.20
C LYS A 66 24.55 -11.76 -13.68
N GLU A 67 24.16 -11.70 -12.42
CA GLU A 67 23.43 -12.77 -11.72
C GLU A 67 22.05 -12.26 -11.30
N ASN A 68 21.11 -13.19 -11.10
CA ASN A 68 19.81 -12.87 -10.53
C ASN A 68 19.97 -12.58 -9.04
N LEU A 69 19.90 -11.30 -8.67
CA LEU A 69 19.94 -10.86 -7.27
C LEU A 69 18.65 -11.26 -6.55
N GLY A 70 17.53 -11.30 -7.26
CA GLY A 70 16.20 -11.50 -6.70
C GLY A 70 15.66 -10.22 -6.07
N LEU A 71 14.33 -10.14 -5.97
CA LEU A 71 13.60 -8.90 -5.70
C LEU A 71 14.13 -8.10 -4.51
N ARG A 72 14.34 -8.74 -3.34
CA ARG A 72 14.81 -8.03 -2.14
C ARG A 72 16.20 -7.43 -2.32
N ARG A 73 17.18 -8.22 -2.77
CA ARG A 73 18.56 -7.75 -2.90
C ARG A 73 18.66 -6.68 -4.00
N HIS A 74 17.89 -6.83 -5.07
CA HIS A 74 17.86 -5.85 -6.16
C HIS A 74 17.23 -4.51 -5.74
N ILE A 75 16.10 -4.52 -5.03
CA ILE A 75 15.50 -3.28 -4.52
C ILE A 75 16.40 -2.60 -3.48
N ILE A 76 17.03 -3.37 -2.59
CA ILE A 76 17.97 -2.82 -1.60
C ILE A 76 19.18 -2.20 -2.29
N SER A 77 19.77 -2.84 -3.30
CA SER A 77 20.91 -2.25 -4.03
C SER A 77 20.51 -0.99 -4.81
N CYS A 78 19.29 -0.93 -5.35
CA CYS A 78 18.75 0.28 -5.95
C CYS A 78 18.52 1.39 -4.92
N GLY A 79 18.07 1.03 -3.71
CA GLY A 79 17.91 1.99 -2.61
C GLY A 79 19.23 2.56 -2.13
N ASP A 80 20.33 1.77 -2.16
CA ASP A 80 21.68 2.20 -1.76
C ASP A 80 22.19 3.40 -2.58
N ILE A 81 21.66 3.61 -3.78
CA ILE A 81 21.91 4.82 -4.59
C ILE A 81 21.54 6.08 -3.79
N ALA A 82 20.55 6.05 -2.90
CA ALA A 82 20.19 7.20 -2.06
C ALA A 82 21.37 7.72 -1.22
N LEU A 83 22.39 6.90 -0.95
CA LEU A 83 23.56 7.29 -0.15
C LEU A 83 24.56 8.18 -0.93
N GLU A 84 24.47 8.20 -2.26
CA GLU A 84 25.33 9.01 -3.13
C GLU A 84 24.65 10.34 -3.55
N TYR A 85 23.35 10.48 -3.29
CA TYR A 85 22.51 11.60 -3.70
C TYR A 85 21.72 12.17 -2.51
N GLU A 86 20.87 13.19 -2.72
CA GLU A 86 20.02 13.71 -1.64
C GLU A 86 18.81 12.79 -1.36
N GLY A 87 18.54 11.85 -2.26
CA GLY A 87 17.53 10.80 -2.14
C GLY A 87 17.45 9.96 -3.41
N VAL A 88 16.48 9.07 -3.51
CA VAL A 88 16.24 8.23 -4.69
C VAL A 88 14.75 8.04 -4.92
N ILE A 89 14.31 8.03 -6.18
CA ILE A 89 12.96 7.59 -6.57
C ILE A 89 13.09 6.19 -7.16
N ILE A 90 12.32 5.24 -6.65
CA ILE A 90 12.31 3.85 -7.12
C ILE A 90 10.99 3.57 -7.82
N LEU A 91 11.08 3.08 -9.05
CA LEU A 91 9.93 2.70 -9.88
C LEU A 91 10.15 1.30 -10.44
N GLU A 92 9.26 0.36 -10.14
CA GLU A 92 9.24 -0.96 -10.78
C GLU A 92 8.73 -0.85 -12.23
N ASP A 93 9.21 -1.73 -13.12
CA ASP A 93 8.93 -1.69 -14.57
C ASP A 93 7.44 -1.84 -14.95
N ASP A 94 6.59 -2.34 -14.07
CA ASP A 94 5.14 -2.48 -14.29
C ASP A 94 4.30 -1.26 -13.89
N LEU A 95 4.95 -0.17 -13.46
CA LEU A 95 4.27 1.06 -13.13
C LEU A 95 3.97 1.95 -14.34
N TYR A 96 2.98 2.82 -14.19
CA TYR A 96 2.81 4.05 -14.93
C TYR A 96 3.02 5.23 -14.00
N VAL A 97 3.66 6.29 -14.47
CA VAL A 97 3.82 7.55 -13.72
C VAL A 97 2.90 8.63 -14.28
N SER A 98 2.37 9.46 -13.38
CA SER A 98 1.76 10.74 -13.72
C SER A 98 2.83 11.72 -14.24
N PRO A 99 2.54 12.58 -15.23
CA PRO A 99 3.41 13.72 -15.58
C PRO A 99 3.78 14.66 -14.42
N GLN A 100 3.06 14.58 -13.30
CA GLN A 100 3.27 15.41 -12.10
C GLN A 100 4.09 14.71 -11.01
N PHE A 101 4.50 13.45 -11.20
CA PHE A 101 5.12 12.65 -10.14
C PHE A 101 6.39 13.30 -9.58
N TYR A 102 7.25 13.84 -10.45
CA TYR A 102 8.52 14.41 -10.03
C TYR A 102 8.32 15.70 -9.23
N ASN A 103 7.38 16.55 -9.64
CA ASN A 103 7.03 17.76 -8.89
C ASN A 103 6.50 17.43 -7.49
N TYR A 104 5.64 16.42 -7.38
CA TYR A 104 5.17 15.94 -6.07
C TYR A 104 6.32 15.45 -5.19
N VAL A 105 7.21 14.59 -5.73
CA VAL A 105 8.36 14.09 -4.97
C VAL A 105 9.23 15.24 -4.48
N ARG A 106 9.55 16.23 -5.33
CA ARG A 106 10.33 17.39 -4.89
C ARG A 106 9.66 18.14 -3.74
N LEU A 107 8.37 18.40 -3.83
CA LEU A 107 7.66 19.14 -2.78
C LEU A 107 7.57 18.32 -1.48
N ALA A 108 7.22 17.04 -1.57
CA ALA A 108 7.12 16.15 -0.43
C ALA A 108 8.47 15.90 0.24
N THR A 109 9.52 15.56 -0.53
CA THR A 109 10.86 15.31 0.02
C THR A 109 11.43 16.56 0.67
N ASN A 110 11.24 17.74 0.07
CA ASN A 110 11.69 18.98 0.70
C ASN A 110 10.99 19.26 2.05
N TYR A 111 9.71 18.85 2.17
CA TYR A 111 8.92 19.08 3.38
C TYR A 111 9.24 18.06 4.48
N TYR A 112 9.45 16.78 4.14
CA TYR A 112 9.59 15.70 5.11
C TYR A 112 11.02 15.17 5.34
N ASN A 113 12.03 15.59 4.56
CA ASN A 113 13.39 15.01 4.66
C ASN A 113 14.06 15.14 6.04
N LYS A 114 13.64 16.13 6.85
CA LYS A 114 14.15 16.41 8.20
C LYS A 114 13.23 15.89 9.31
N ASP A 115 12.10 15.29 8.98
CA ASP A 115 11.19 14.73 9.96
C ASP A 115 11.60 13.29 10.27
N ASP A 116 12.14 13.08 11.47
CA ASP A 116 12.65 11.78 11.88
C ASP A 116 11.55 10.72 12.03
N ALA A 117 10.28 11.11 12.20
CA ALA A 117 9.17 10.18 12.25
C ALA A 117 8.76 9.66 10.86
N ILE A 118 9.31 10.23 9.78
CA ILE A 118 8.99 9.84 8.40
C ILE A 118 10.06 8.91 7.83
N ALA A 119 9.62 7.71 7.42
CA ALA A 119 10.49 6.70 6.83
C ALA A 119 10.58 6.76 5.30
N GLY A 120 9.66 7.44 4.63
CA GLY A 120 9.67 7.58 3.17
C GLY A 120 8.39 8.20 2.62
N ILE A 121 8.38 8.41 1.31
CA ILE A 121 7.28 9.04 0.58
C ILE A 121 6.76 8.06 -0.47
N ALA A 122 5.47 7.74 -0.42
CA ALA A 122 4.80 6.98 -1.45
C ALA A 122 4.38 7.88 -2.62
N LEU A 123 4.33 7.31 -3.82
CA LEU A 123 3.73 7.94 -5.00
C LEU A 123 2.36 7.34 -5.32
N TYR A 124 2.05 6.17 -4.76
CA TYR A 124 0.78 5.48 -4.94
C TYR A 124 -0.25 5.94 -3.91
N ALA A 125 -1.48 6.22 -4.33
CA ALA A 125 -2.59 6.46 -3.43
C ALA A 125 -3.13 5.14 -2.90
N HIS A 126 -2.85 4.82 -1.63
CA HIS A 126 -3.29 3.57 -1.03
C HIS A 126 -4.83 3.54 -0.94
N SER A 127 -5.45 2.61 -1.67
CA SER A 127 -6.92 2.49 -1.81
C SER A 127 -7.45 1.10 -1.49
N TYR A 128 -6.59 0.18 -1.06
CA TYR A 128 -6.95 -1.21 -0.79
C TYR A 128 -6.15 -1.73 0.40
N ASN A 129 -6.84 -2.09 1.48
CA ASN A 129 -6.25 -2.70 2.65
C ASN A 129 -5.91 -4.16 2.33
N GLU A 130 -4.64 -4.43 2.06
CA GLU A 130 -4.12 -5.78 1.75
C GLU A 130 -4.26 -6.74 2.95
N THR A 131 -4.31 -6.21 4.17
CA THR A 131 -4.45 -6.97 5.43
C THR A 131 -5.89 -7.37 5.73
N ALA A 132 -6.85 -6.52 5.39
CA ALA A 132 -8.27 -6.83 5.62
C ALA A 132 -8.95 -7.43 4.39
N GLY A 133 -8.48 -7.12 3.17
CA GLY A 133 -9.11 -7.55 1.93
C GLY A 133 -10.21 -6.64 1.40
N PHE A 134 -10.23 -5.38 1.85
CA PHE A 134 -11.29 -4.44 1.52
C PHE A 134 -10.72 -3.13 0.96
N PRO A 135 -11.50 -2.41 0.13
CA PRO A 135 -11.21 -1.02 -0.22
C PRO A 135 -10.91 -0.19 1.02
N PHE A 136 -9.82 0.56 0.96
CA PHE A 136 -9.39 1.48 1.99
C PHE A 136 -9.70 2.91 1.55
N TYR A 137 -10.29 3.70 2.46
CA TYR A 137 -10.63 5.10 2.22
C TYR A 137 -10.01 5.90 3.37
N PRO A 138 -8.92 6.66 3.17
CA PRO A 138 -8.35 7.47 4.23
C PRO A 138 -9.29 8.64 4.58
N PHE A 139 -9.53 8.87 5.87
CA PHE A 139 -10.19 10.04 6.44
C PHE A 139 -9.70 11.33 5.82
N GLN A 140 -10.63 12.18 5.38
CA GLN A 140 -10.34 13.43 4.68
C GLN A 140 -10.21 14.58 5.68
N ASP A 141 -8.98 14.92 6.05
CA ASP A 141 -8.67 15.96 7.05
C ASP A 141 -8.29 17.32 6.47
N GLY A 142 -8.47 17.49 5.14
CA GLY A 142 -8.16 18.71 4.41
C GLY A 142 -6.71 18.79 3.88
N SER A 143 -5.84 17.86 4.27
CA SER A 143 -4.51 17.71 3.66
C SER A 143 -4.57 16.81 2.40
N ASP A 144 -3.57 16.90 1.54
CA ASP A 144 -3.43 16.04 0.35
C ASP A 144 -2.68 14.73 0.62
N VAL A 145 -2.33 14.49 1.88
CA VAL A 145 -1.56 13.33 2.32
C VAL A 145 -2.20 12.66 3.54
N PHE A 146 -1.69 11.50 3.89
CA PHE A 146 -1.97 10.80 5.15
C PHE A 146 -0.76 9.91 5.47
N PHE A 147 -0.74 9.31 6.65
CA PHE A 147 0.43 8.61 7.16
C PHE A 147 0.09 7.16 7.48
N MET A 148 0.94 6.22 7.10
CA MET A 148 0.74 4.78 7.40
C MET A 148 2.03 4.12 7.85
N GLN A 149 1.93 3.17 8.79
CA GLN A 149 3.03 2.25 9.11
C GLN A 149 3.10 1.06 8.13
N LEU A 150 2.90 1.33 6.83
CA LEU A 150 2.95 0.32 5.77
C LEU A 150 3.83 0.82 4.63
N ALA A 151 4.78 0.00 4.18
CA ALA A 151 5.72 0.44 3.14
C ALA A 151 5.04 0.45 1.77
N CYS A 152 5.37 1.42 0.92
CA CYS A 152 4.87 1.47 -0.46
C CYS A 152 5.83 0.78 -1.42
N SER A 153 5.32 -0.12 -2.28
CA SER A 153 6.08 -0.76 -3.36
C SER A 153 5.71 -0.28 -4.76
N TRP A 154 4.63 0.48 -4.93
CA TRP A 154 4.21 0.96 -6.26
C TRP A 154 4.66 2.40 -6.51
N GLY A 155 5.94 2.66 -6.28
CA GLY A 155 6.55 3.97 -6.45
C GLY A 155 6.78 4.63 -5.09
N GLN A 156 8.04 4.86 -4.80
CA GLN A 156 8.48 5.39 -3.52
C GLN A 156 9.71 6.27 -3.69
N CYS A 157 9.90 7.19 -2.74
CA CYS A 157 11.09 8.00 -2.62
C CYS A 157 11.61 7.92 -1.18
N TRP A 158 12.93 7.79 -1.08
CA TRP A 158 13.67 7.89 0.18
C TRP A 158 14.68 9.02 0.10
N SER A 159 14.78 9.84 1.14
CA SER A 159 15.95 10.69 1.30
C SER A 159 17.17 9.85 1.72
N SER A 160 18.37 10.41 1.53
CA SER A 160 19.61 9.76 1.98
C SER A 160 19.57 9.39 3.47
N ASN A 161 19.07 10.30 4.31
CA ASN A 161 18.93 10.08 5.75
C ASN A 161 17.93 8.95 6.08
N GLN A 162 16.77 8.95 5.41
CA GLN A 162 15.76 7.91 5.60
C GLN A 162 16.31 6.52 5.24
N TRP A 163 17.00 6.42 4.11
CA TRP A 163 17.58 5.16 3.66
C TRP A 163 18.73 4.69 4.57
N ALA A 164 19.62 5.60 4.99
CA ALA A 164 20.72 5.27 5.89
C ALA A 164 20.24 4.67 7.22
N ARG A 165 19.17 5.23 7.80
CA ARG A 165 18.56 4.68 9.03
C ARG A 165 18.01 3.26 8.83
N PHE A 166 17.30 3.03 7.73
CA PHE A 166 16.82 1.69 7.38
C PHE A 166 17.98 0.71 7.18
N LYS A 167 19.05 1.10 6.48
CA LYS A 167 20.23 0.25 6.27
C LYS A 167 20.94 -0.12 7.56
N ASN A 168 21.07 0.82 8.49
CA ASN A 168 21.63 0.55 9.81
C ASN A 168 20.78 -0.48 10.56
N TRP A 169 19.46 -0.25 10.64
CA TRP A 169 18.53 -1.20 11.26
C TRP A 169 18.59 -2.59 10.61
N LEU A 170 18.63 -2.65 9.27
CA LEU A 170 18.68 -3.92 8.53
C LEU A 170 19.96 -4.69 8.86
N ASN A 171 21.11 -4.01 8.85
CA ASN A 171 22.41 -4.61 9.17
C ASN A 171 22.46 -5.14 10.61
N GLU A 172 21.89 -4.40 11.57
CA GLU A 172 21.79 -4.84 12.97
C GLU A 172 20.86 -6.05 13.11
N THR A 173 19.72 -6.01 12.43
CA THR A 173 18.74 -7.09 12.43
C THR A 173 19.28 -8.38 11.82
N GLU A 174 20.03 -8.29 10.70
CA GLU A 174 20.64 -9.45 10.05
C GLU A 174 21.79 -10.05 10.87
N LYS A 175 22.58 -9.22 11.58
CA LYS A 175 23.68 -9.69 12.45
C LYS A 175 23.18 -10.48 13.66
N ASN A 176 22.07 -10.04 14.26
CA ASN A 176 21.59 -10.57 15.53
C ASN A 176 20.77 -11.87 15.42
N SER A 177 20.72 -12.52 14.25
CA SER A 177 20.16 -13.87 14.01
C SER A 177 19.01 -14.23 14.97
N PHE A 178 17.85 -13.58 14.81
CA PHE A 178 16.54 -13.97 15.35
C PHE A 178 16.58 -14.96 16.54
N THR A 179 16.71 -14.45 17.76
CA THR A 179 16.25 -15.18 18.95
C THR A 179 14.99 -14.50 19.47
N ALA A 180 13.94 -15.31 19.65
CA ALA A 180 12.64 -14.92 20.16
C ALA A 180 12.79 -14.05 21.42
N GLY A 181 12.37 -12.79 21.34
CA GLY A 181 12.49 -11.85 22.47
C GLY A 181 11.59 -10.63 22.38
N ASN A 182 11.19 -10.22 21.17
CA ASN A 182 10.11 -9.25 20.96
C ASN A 182 9.27 -9.68 19.75
N PRO A 183 8.10 -10.31 19.94
CA PRO A 183 7.20 -10.57 18.84
C PRO A 183 6.60 -9.22 18.40
N VAL A 184 7.23 -8.58 17.42
CA VAL A 184 6.58 -7.49 16.70
C VAL A 184 5.34 -8.06 16.06
N VAL A 185 4.17 -7.55 16.44
CA VAL A 185 2.88 -7.96 15.88
C VAL A 185 2.80 -7.38 14.46
N LEU A 186 3.34 -8.14 13.50
CA LEU A 186 3.08 -7.91 12.10
C LEU A 186 1.64 -8.33 11.78
N PRO A 187 0.93 -7.61 10.90
CA PRO A 187 -0.34 -8.08 10.39
C PRO A 187 -0.26 -9.50 9.85
N GLY A 188 -1.29 -10.32 10.12
CA GLY A 188 -1.29 -11.75 9.83
C GLY A 188 -0.93 -12.07 8.37
N ASP A 189 -1.42 -11.30 7.39
CA ASP A 189 -1.02 -11.52 5.99
C ASP A 189 0.45 -11.22 5.72
N ILE A 190 1.02 -10.20 6.37
CA ILE A 190 2.43 -9.83 6.24
C ILE A 190 3.31 -10.89 6.92
N ALA A 191 2.90 -11.36 8.09
CA ALA A 191 3.61 -12.39 8.84
C ALA A 191 3.58 -13.74 8.10
N CYS A 192 2.39 -14.19 7.66
CA CYS A 192 2.15 -15.55 7.18
C CYS A 192 2.24 -15.74 5.67
N PHE A 193 1.90 -14.73 4.85
CA PHE A 193 1.81 -14.90 3.40
C PHE A 193 2.89 -14.16 2.61
N TRP A 194 3.54 -13.15 3.20
CA TRP A 194 4.64 -12.48 2.52
C TRP A 194 5.92 -13.28 2.66
N SER A 195 6.55 -13.55 1.52
CA SER A 195 7.82 -14.26 1.42
C SER A 195 8.90 -13.58 2.27
N GLU A 196 9.81 -14.36 2.85
CA GLU A 196 11.05 -13.87 3.46
C GLU A 196 11.94 -13.11 2.45
N PHE A 197 11.69 -13.27 1.15
CA PHE A 197 12.33 -12.49 0.09
C PHE A 197 11.58 -11.18 -0.24
N SER A 198 10.57 -10.78 0.54
CA SER A 198 9.88 -9.49 0.36
C SER A 198 10.58 -8.39 1.14
N TRP A 199 11.18 -7.43 0.44
CA TRP A 199 11.78 -6.25 1.08
C TRP A 199 10.73 -5.41 1.83
N LYS A 200 9.48 -5.35 1.32
CA LYS A 200 8.35 -4.62 1.91
C LYS A 200 8.03 -5.16 3.32
N LYS A 201 8.21 -6.47 3.56
CA LYS A 201 8.05 -7.11 4.88
C LYS A 201 9.04 -6.53 5.90
N TYR A 202 10.33 -6.51 5.56
CA TYR A 202 11.39 -5.98 6.43
C TYR A 202 11.24 -4.49 6.66
N PHE A 203 10.91 -3.72 5.62
CA PHE A 203 10.71 -2.29 5.75
C PHE A 203 9.48 -1.96 6.62
N THR A 204 8.37 -2.69 6.46
CA THR A 204 7.18 -2.51 7.31
C THR A 204 7.50 -2.85 8.77
N ARG A 205 8.27 -3.90 9.02
CA ARG A 205 8.74 -4.25 10.36
C ARG A 205 9.61 -3.14 10.97
N TYR A 206 10.59 -2.63 10.22
CA TYR A 206 11.41 -1.49 10.63
C TYR A 206 10.56 -0.32 11.09
N MET A 207 9.52 0.03 10.33
CA MET A 207 8.63 1.12 10.67
C MET A 207 7.83 0.86 11.94
N ILE A 208 7.30 -0.36 12.14
CA ILE A 208 6.56 -0.70 13.36
C ILE A 208 7.48 -0.65 14.59
N GLU A 209 8.67 -1.23 14.51
CA GLU A 209 9.63 -1.27 15.63
C GLU A 209 10.12 0.12 16.04
N GLN A 210 10.29 1.02 15.06
CA GLN A 210 10.80 2.37 15.27
C GLN A 210 9.69 3.43 15.34
N ASN A 211 8.42 3.01 15.31
CA ASN A 211 7.24 3.89 15.27
C ASN A 211 7.31 4.99 14.19
N LEU A 212 7.66 4.58 12.96
CA LEU A 212 7.82 5.45 11.81
C LEU A 212 6.66 5.32 10.82
N PHE A 213 6.47 6.35 9.99
CA PHE A 213 5.37 6.40 9.04
C PHE A 213 5.85 6.73 7.63
N PHE A 214 5.18 6.16 6.64
CA PHE A 214 5.25 6.57 5.24
C PHE A 214 4.23 7.67 4.95
N VAL A 215 4.61 8.65 4.15
CA VAL A 215 3.69 9.68 3.64
C VAL A 215 3.00 9.16 2.38
N TYR A 216 1.70 9.00 2.43
CA TYR A 216 0.88 8.58 1.29
C TYR A 216 0.10 9.76 0.70
N PRO A 217 0.12 9.94 -0.63
CA PRO A 217 -0.71 10.94 -1.28
C PRO A 217 -2.15 10.44 -1.41
N ARG A 218 -3.12 11.36 -1.34
CA ARG A 218 -4.53 11.04 -1.63
C ARG A 218 -4.80 10.93 -3.13
N ALA A 219 -4.07 11.70 -3.94
CA ALA A 219 -4.12 11.63 -5.40
C ALA A 219 -2.88 10.88 -5.90
N SER A 220 -3.07 9.84 -6.72
CA SER A 220 -1.95 8.97 -7.07
C SER A 220 -1.03 9.60 -8.13
N TYR A 221 0.27 9.43 -7.97
CA TYR A 221 1.30 9.81 -8.94
C TYR A 221 1.90 8.61 -9.66
N THR A 222 1.60 7.40 -9.18
CA THR A 222 1.90 6.12 -9.83
C THR A 222 0.70 5.19 -9.81
N THR A 223 0.62 4.27 -10.75
CA THR A 223 -0.32 3.14 -10.72
C THR A 223 0.34 1.92 -11.33
N ASN A 224 0.00 0.73 -10.87
CA ASN A 224 0.44 -0.51 -11.50
C ASN A 224 -0.46 -0.87 -12.70
N PHE A 225 0.09 -1.69 -13.61
CA PHE A 225 -0.68 -2.32 -14.69
C PHE A 225 -1.20 -3.72 -14.35
N GLY A 226 -0.89 -4.24 -13.16
CA GLY A 226 -1.25 -5.61 -12.79
C GLY A 226 -0.52 -6.67 -13.63
N ASP A 227 0.56 -6.29 -14.32
CA ASP A 227 1.32 -7.18 -15.20
C ASP A 227 1.82 -8.38 -14.39
N LYS A 228 1.78 -9.58 -14.99
CA LYS A 228 2.21 -10.79 -14.32
C LYS A 228 3.64 -10.62 -13.79
N GLY A 229 3.83 -10.88 -12.50
CA GLY A 229 5.11 -10.79 -11.79
C GLY A 229 5.17 -11.80 -10.64
N GLN A 230 6.19 -11.72 -9.78
CA GLN A 230 6.38 -12.66 -8.66
C GLN A 230 5.17 -12.71 -7.68
N HIS A 231 4.40 -11.63 -7.58
CA HIS A 231 3.29 -11.50 -6.63
C HIS A 231 1.95 -11.04 -7.23
N GLN A 232 1.85 -10.80 -8.55
CA GLN A 232 0.63 -10.29 -9.19
C GLN A 232 0.15 -11.17 -10.35
N ASN A 233 -1.15 -11.46 -10.36
CA ASN A 233 -1.85 -12.22 -11.39
C ASN A 233 -2.99 -11.38 -12.02
N ASN A 234 -2.68 -10.40 -12.88
CA ASN A 234 -3.68 -9.66 -13.69
C ASN A 234 -4.88 -9.08 -12.91
N LEU A 235 -4.67 -8.67 -11.65
CA LEU A 235 -5.73 -8.09 -10.82
C LEU A 235 -5.75 -6.57 -10.98
N LYS A 236 -6.87 -6.04 -11.49
CA LYS A 236 -7.10 -4.59 -11.66
C LYS A 236 -7.43 -3.86 -10.35
N ASN A 237 -7.53 -4.59 -9.24
CA ASN A 237 -8.00 -4.06 -7.96
C ASN A 237 -7.07 -3.00 -7.36
N TYR A 238 -5.80 -2.98 -7.79
CA TYR A 238 -4.79 -2.05 -7.34
C TYR A 238 -4.56 -0.89 -8.33
N GLN A 239 -5.39 -0.77 -9.38
CA GLN A 239 -5.31 0.35 -10.29
C GLN A 239 -6.02 1.56 -9.68
N VAL A 240 -5.35 2.71 -9.71
CA VAL A 240 -5.85 3.97 -9.12
C VAL A 240 -5.80 5.11 -10.13
N PRO A 241 -6.72 6.09 -10.02
CA PRO A 241 -6.68 7.27 -10.87
C PRO A 241 -5.42 8.10 -10.59
N LEU A 242 -4.79 8.58 -11.67
CA LEU A 242 -3.59 9.40 -11.60
C LEU A 242 -3.90 10.90 -11.60
N GLN A 243 -3.09 11.66 -10.86
CA GLN A 243 -3.09 13.11 -10.83
C GLN A 243 -2.42 13.68 -12.09
N PHE A 244 -3.13 13.78 -13.21
CA PHE A 244 -2.58 14.35 -14.45
C PHE A 244 -2.45 15.88 -14.42
N GLY A 245 -3.39 16.55 -13.76
CA GLY A 245 -3.41 18.01 -13.66
C GLY A 245 -2.35 18.52 -12.69
N ARG A 246 -1.73 19.66 -13.00
CA ARG A 246 -0.79 20.31 -12.09
C ARG A 246 -1.51 20.72 -10.80
N LYS A 247 -0.93 20.36 -9.66
CA LYS A 247 -1.42 20.71 -8.32
C LYS A 247 -0.22 20.87 -7.39
N THR A 248 -0.25 21.91 -6.56
CA THR A 248 0.64 22.00 -5.39
C THR A 248 -0.05 21.26 -4.24
N PRO A 249 0.52 20.15 -3.72
CA PRO A 249 -0.10 19.38 -2.65
C PRO A 249 -0.12 20.18 -1.34
N SER A 250 -1.25 20.12 -0.62
CA SER A 250 -1.36 20.58 0.76
C SER A 250 -0.70 19.56 1.69
N LEU A 251 0.55 19.80 2.09
CA LEU A 251 1.30 18.94 3.00
C LEU A 251 1.06 19.36 4.45
N VAL A 252 1.09 18.40 5.37
CA VAL A 252 0.84 18.60 6.81
C VAL A 252 1.89 17.85 7.63
N LYS A 253 2.24 18.31 8.83
CA LYS A 253 3.13 17.54 9.71
C LYS A 253 2.41 16.33 10.28
N LEU A 254 3.14 15.27 10.64
CA LEU A 254 2.57 14.07 11.25
C LEU A 254 1.71 14.40 12.48
N ILE A 255 2.23 15.26 13.37
CA ILE A 255 1.56 15.65 14.62
C ILE A 255 0.27 16.45 14.42
N ASP A 256 0.15 17.14 13.28
CA ASP A 256 -1.01 17.97 12.95
C ASP A 256 -2.05 17.20 12.11
N SER A 257 -1.71 15.98 11.67
CA SER A 257 -2.56 15.14 10.84
C SER A 257 -3.63 14.42 11.66
N ARG A 258 -4.84 14.30 11.09
CA ARG A 258 -5.91 13.47 11.65
C ARG A 258 -6.06 12.14 10.93
N ALA A 259 -5.26 11.91 9.90
CA ALA A 259 -5.26 10.72 9.08
C ALA A 259 -3.91 9.99 9.24
N VAL A 260 -3.75 9.31 10.38
CA VAL A 260 -2.57 8.49 10.70
C VAL A 260 -3.04 7.07 11.01
N TYR A 261 -2.44 6.08 10.34
CA TYR A 261 -2.85 4.68 10.39
C TYR A 261 -1.68 3.77 10.73
N ASP A 262 -1.99 2.67 11.40
CA ASP A 262 -1.04 1.60 11.66
C ASP A 262 -0.86 0.66 10.45
N ALA A 263 -0.11 -0.43 10.65
CA ALA A 263 0.16 -1.43 9.61
C ALA A 263 -1.08 -2.26 9.19
N PHE A 264 -2.18 -2.21 9.97
CA PHE A 264 -3.46 -2.85 9.64
C PHE A 264 -4.41 -1.90 8.87
N CYS A 265 -3.94 -0.70 8.54
CA CYS A 265 -4.73 0.41 8.01
C CYS A 265 -5.82 0.90 8.98
N GLU A 266 -5.63 0.70 10.28
CA GLU A 266 -6.51 1.20 11.33
C GLU A 266 -6.04 2.58 11.79
N MET A 267 -6.97 3.52 11.98
CA MET A 267 -6.62 4.84 12.51
C MET A 267 -6.06 4.71 13.92
N ILE A 268 -4.95 5.40 14.21
CA ILE A 268 -4.34 5.32 15.54
C ILE A 268 -5.27 5.92 16.62
N PRO A 269 -5.28 5.36 17.85
CA PRO A 269 -6.14 5.84 18.94
C PRO A 269 -6.01 7.33 19.23
N ASP A 270 -4.81 7.90 19.11
CA ASP A 270 -4.57 9.32 19.36
C ASP A 270 -5.37 10.21 18.41
N CYS A 271 -5.33 9.94 17.10
CA CYS A 271 -6.10 10.68 16.11
C CYS A 271 -7.61 10.55 16.35
N LEU A 272 -8.08 9.33 16.61
CA LEU A 272 -9.51 9.10 16.81
C LEU A 272 -9.99 9.76 18.11
N SER A 273 -9.21 9.72 19.20
CA SER A 273 -9.54 10.34 20.49
C SER A 273 -9.56 11.86 20.45
N GLN A 274 -8.75 12.49 19.58
CA GLN A 274 -8.82 13.93 19.33
C GLN A 274 -10.18 14.33 18.72
N MET A 275 -10.73 13.49 17.85
CA MET A 275 -12.03 13.71 17.20
C MET A 275 -13.21 13.19 18.04
N CYS A 276 -12.96 12.24 18.93
CA CYS A 276 -13.96 11.56 19.77
C CYS A 276 -13.56 11.65 21.26
N PRO A 277 -13.84 12.77 21.96
CA PRO A 277 -13.43 12.96 23.35
C PRO A 277 -13.92 11.88 24.32
N GLN A 278 -15.03 11.20 24.00
CA GLN A 278 -15.56 10.08 24.79
C GLN A 278 -14.66 8.84 24.82
N LEU A 279 -13.71 8.72 23.88
CA LEU A 279 -12.75 7.61 23.84
C LEU A 279 -11.48 7.89 24.67
N LYS A 280 -11.21 9.16 25.00
CA LYS A 280 -10.01 9.56 25.77
C LYS A 280 -9.80 8.83 27.11
N PRO A 281 -10.84 8.43 27.85
CA PRO A 281 -10.65 7.72 29.12
C PRO A 281 -10.13 6.29 28.99
N TYR A 282 -10.11 5.71 27.79
CA TYR A 282 -9.80 4.30 27.57
C TYR A 282 -8.39 4.13 26.99
N ASP A 283 -7.65 3.12 27.44
CA ASP A 283 -6.50 2.57 26.71
C ASP A 283 -7.03 1.53 25.72
N TYR A 284 -7.15 1.92 24.46
CA TYR A 284 -7.81 1.09 23.45
C TYR A 284 -7.01 0.91 22.17
N CYS A 285 -7.19 -0.25 21.55
CA CYS A 285 -6.75 -0.54 20.20
C CYS A 285 -7.91 -0.36 19.20
N VAL A 286 -7.62 0.11 17.99
CA VAL A 286 -8.60 0.24 16.90
C VAL A 286 -8.49 -0.98 15.97
N ASP A 287 -9.62 -1.65 15.69
CA ASP A 287 -9.73 -2.85 14.84
C ASP A 287 -11.04 -2.80 14.05
N LEU A 288 -11.32 -1.72 13.31
CA LEU A 288 -12.59 -1.51 12.60
C LEU A 288 -12.78 -2.45 11.40
N PHE A 289 -11.70 -2.94 10.81
CA PHE A 289 -11.70 -3.98 9.78
C PHE A 289 -11.73 -5.40 10.38
N GLY A 290 -11.56 -5.54 11.70
CA GLY A 290 -11.62 -6.84 12.37
C GLY A 290 -10.47 -7.77 11.98
N ALA A 291 -9.29 -7.25 11.66
CA ALA A 291 -8.13 -8.00 11.17
C ALA A 291 -7.13 -8.39 12.28
N LYS A 292 -7.11 -7.68 13.41
CA LYS A 292 -6.17 -7.94 14.52
C LYS A 292 -6.60 -9.14 15.34
N LEU A 293 -5.72 -10.07 15.71
CA LEU A 293 -6.09 -11.17 16.62
C LEU A 293 -6.26 -10.64 18.04
N ILE A 294 -7.30 -11.09 18.77
CA ILE A 294 -7.53 -10.64 20.16
C ILE A 294 -6.33 -10.99 21.06
N ALA A 295 -5.67 -12.12 20.81
CA ALA A 295 -4.49 -12.55 21.55
C ALA A 295 -3.28 -11.61 21.39
N ASP A 296 -3.23 -10.82 20.31
CA ASP A 296 -2.12 -9.91 20.01
C ASP A 296 -2.41 -8.46 20.45
N VAL A 297 -3.61 -8.19 20.98
CA VAL A 297 -4.01 -6.85 21.43
C VAL A 297 -3.57 -6.64 22.87
N ALA A 298 -2.63 -5.72 23.08
CA ALA A 298 -2.08 -5.40 24.39
C ALA A 298 -2.96 -4.45 25.23
N SER A 299 -3.77 -3.60 24.59
CA SER A 299 -4.62 -2.61 25.26
C SER A 299 -5.77 -3.25 26.03
N GLU A 300 -6.18 -2.60 27.13
CA GLU A 300 -7.30 -3.05 27.98
C GLU A 300 -8.63 -3.11 27.21
N TYR A 301 -8.83 -2.16 26.28
CA TYR A 301 -10.03 -2.05 25.47
C TYR A 301 -9.72 -2.23 23.97
N ILE A 302 -10.76 -2.57 23.21
CA ILE A 302 -10.69 -2.66 21.75
C ILE A 302 -11.94 -2.09 21.11
N LEU A 303 -11.77 -1.32 20.04
CA LEU A 303 -12.83 -0.81 19.18
C LEU A 303 -12.92 -1.69 17.92
N THR A 304 -13.92 -2.57 17.84
CA THR A 304 -13.93 -3.68 16.87
C THR A 304 -15.36 -4.05 16.41
N PRO A 305 -15.55 -4.63 15.21
CA PRO A 305 -16.80 -5.25 14.79
C PRO A 305 -17.00 -6.65 15.40
N LYS A 306 -16.00 -7.19 16.12
CA LYS A 306 -16.06 -8.55 16.66
C LYS A 306 -17.13 -8.71 17.73
N GLN A 307 -17.71 -9.91 17.76
CA GLN A 307 -18.63 -10.32 18.81
C GLN A 307 -17.96 -10.23 20.18
N ASN A 308 -18.70 -9.69 21.14
CA ASN A 308 -18.26 -9.47 22.50
C ASN A 308 -19.42 -9.76 23.46
N ARG A 309 -19.09 -10.09 24.71
CA ARG A 309 -20.09 -10.40 25.75
C ARG A 309 -20.72 -9.14 26.32
N ARG A 310 -19.97 -8.03 26.32
CA ARG A 310 -20.36 -6.77 26.91
C ARG A 310 -19.72 -5.59 26.17
N ALA A 311 -20.54 -4.84 25.44
CA ALA A 311 -20.12 -3.58 24.84
C ALA A 311 -20.29 -2.43 25.84
N LEU A 312 -19.30 -1.55 25.91
CA LEU A 312 -19.33 -0.28 26.66
C LEU A 312 -19.98 0.82 25.82
N LEU A 313 -19.63 0.86 24.54
CA LEU A 313 -20.23 1.73 23.53
C LEU A 313 -20.54 0.88 22.29
N SER A 314 -21.60 1.25 21.57
CA SER A 314 -21.96 0.64 20.29
C SER A 314 -22.22 1.70 19.24
N PHE A 315 -21.84 1.39 18.01
CA PHE A 315 -22.01 2.25 16.85
C PHE A 315 -22.50 1.43 15.66
N GLY A 316 -23.18 2.13 14.75
CA GLY A 316 -23.54 1.61 13.45
C GLY A 316 -22.34 1.59 12.49
N LYS A 317 -22.51 0.94 11.34
CA LYS A 317 -21.53 0.88 10.26
C LYS A 317 -22.22 1.28 8.95
N LYS A 318 -22.38 2.60 8.75
CA LYS A 318 -23.18 3.22 7.68
C LYS A 318 -22.43 4.30 6.88
N LEU A 319 -21.44 4.96 7.47
CA LEU A 319 -20.62 6.01 6.85
C LEU A 319 -19.27 5.48 6.40
N LEU A 320 -18.71 6.04 5.33
CA LEU A 320 -17.31 5.82 4.95
C LEU A 320 -16.51 7.13 5.11
N PRO A 321 -15.26 7.07 5.60
CA PRO A 321 -14.56 5.85 6.05
C PRO A 321 -15.12 5.32 7.39
N VAL A 322 -14.67 4.14 7.84
CA VAL A 322 -15.35 3.39 8.92
C VAL A 322 -15.36 4.17 10.23
N GLU A 323 -14.26 4.85 10.54
CA GLU A 323 -14.09 5.75 11.67
C GLU A 323 -15.11 6.89 11.72
N ALA A 324 -15.68 7.31 10.59
CA ALA A 324 -16.71 8.36 10.56
C ALA A 324 -17.96 7.96 11.35
N ASN A 325 -18.27 6.66 11.44
CA ASN A 325 -19.38 6.20 12.27
C ASN A 325 -19.16 6.45 13.76
N ILE A 326 -17.90 6.38 14.20
CA ILE A 326 -17.51 6.61 15.59
C ILE A 326 -17.49 8.10 15.90
N ILE A 327 -16.94 8.89 14.97
CA ILE A 327 -16.86 10.36 15.05
C ILE A 327 -18.25 10.98 15.12
N GLU A 328 -19.15 10.57 14.21
CA GLU A 328 -20.52 11.08 14.14
C GLU A 328 -21.49 10.34 15.09
N LYS A 329 -20.98 9.41 15.92
CA LYS A 329 -21.76 8.65 16.90
C LYS A 329 -23.00 8.00 16.30
N ILE A 330 -22.84 7.41 15.12
CA ILE A 330 -23.95 6.77 14.41
C ILE A 330 -24.47 5.61 15.24
N GLU A 331 -25.77 5.62 15.53
CA GLU A 331 -26.41 4.56 16.31
C GLU A 331 -26.45 3.23 15.54
N GLY A 332 -26.10 2.16 16.24
CA GLY A 332 -26.16 0.78 15.74
C GLY A 332 -25.38 -0.19 16.61
N ASN A 333 -25.39 -1.47 16.20
CA ASN A 333 -24.77 -2.57 16.93
C ASN A 333 -23.83 -3.36 16.00
N GLN A 334 -22.91 -2.65 15.35
CA GLN A 334 -22.01 -3.21 14.34
C GLN A 334 -20.54 -2.96 14.66
N LEU A 335 -20.24 -1.90 15.41
CA LEU A 335 -18.93 -1.58 15.94
C LEU A 335 -19.06 -1.37 17.44
N PHE A 336 -18.11 -1.88 18.22
CA PHE A 336 -18.21 -1.88 19.67
C PHE A 336 -16.89 -1.45 20.29
N LEU A 337 -16.97 -0.60 21.31
CA LEU A 337 -15.90 -0.48 22.30
C LEU A 337 -16.20 -1.49 23.40
N ALA A 338 -15.29 -2.43 23.65
CA ALA A 338 -15.43 -3.45 24.68
C ALA A 338 -14.09 -3.68 25.39
N GLU A 339 -14.12 -4.29 26.58
CA GLU A 339 -12.91 -4.83 27.20
C GLU A 339 -12.36 -5.95 26.31
N THR A 340 -11.05 -5.94 26.04
CA THR A 340 -10.40 -6.90 25.14
C THR A 340 -10.66 -8.36 25.55
N LYS A 341 -10.75 -8.62 26.86
CA LYS A 341 -11.04 -9.95 27.43
C LYS A 341 -12.47 -10.45 27.16
N ASP A 342 -13.41 -9.55 26.88
CA ASP A 342 -14.82 -9.87 26.63
C ASP A 342 -15.11 -10.15 25.15
N CYS A 343 -14.16 -9.86 24.27
CA CYS A 343 -14.23 -10.20 22.85
C CYS A 343 -14.04 -11.70 22.62
N LEU A 344 -14.81 -12.26 21.69
CA LEU A 344 -14.64 -13.66 21.30
C LEU A 344 -13.35 -13.81 20.48
N ALA A 345 -12.42 -14.60 21.02
CA ALA A 345 -11.20 -14.96 20.32
C ALA A 345 -11.49 -16.00 19.23
N VAL A 346 -10.70 -15.93 18.16
CA VAL A 346 -10.70 -16.91 17.07
C VAL A 346 -9.32 -17.57 17.06
N ASP A 347 -9.27 -18.90 16.91
CA ASP A 347 -8.03 -19.68 17.09
C ASP A 347 -6.93 -19.41 16.06
N SER A 348 -7.24 -18.72 14.94
CA SER A 348 -6.24 -18.41 13.92
C SER A 348 -6.60 -17.20 13.06
N PHE A 349 -5.58 -16.54 12.52
CA PHE A 349 -5.70 -15.47 11.55
C PHE A 349 -6.53 -15.88 10.33
N ILE A 350 -6.29 -17.10 9.80
CA ILE A 350 -7.00 -17.61 8.61
C ILE A 350 -8.51 -17.70 8.88
N LYS A 351 -8.90 -18.28 10.03
CA LYS A 351 -10.32 -18.35 10.41
C LYS A 351 -10.93 -16.97 10.57
N GLN A 352 -10.22 -16.04 11.20
CA GLN A 352 -10.69 -14.67 11.37
C GLN A 352 -10.90 -13.99 10.02
N ARG A 353 -9.92 -14.06 9.12
CA ARG A 353 -10.04 -13.52 7.76
C ARG A 353 -11.22 -14.14 7.02
N ASP A 354 -11.35 -15.46 7.03
CA ASP A 354 -12.43 -16.15 6.32
C ASP A 354 -13.82 -15.78 6.87
N MET A 355 -13.96 -15.49 8.17
CA MET A 355 -15.22 -14.99 8.74
C MET A 355 -15.63 -13.63 8.15
N PHE A 356 -14.68 -12.70 8.00
CA PHE A 356 -14.95 -11.38 7.43
C PHE A 356 -15.20 -11.44 5.92
N TRP A 357 -14.41 -12.25 5.19
CA TRP A 357 -14.55 -12.39 3.74
C TRP A 357 -15.82 -13.12 3.31
N ASN A 358 -16.35 -14.02 4.15
CA ASN A 358 -17.62 -14.70 3.90
C ASN A 358 -18.84 -13.90 4.43
N ASN A 359 -18.62 -12.75 5.06
CA ASN A 359 -19.71 -11.90 5.53
C ASN A 359 -20.22 -11.00 4.40
N ASN A 360 -21.42 -11.31 3.91
CA ASN A 360 -22.07 -10.53 2.86
C ASN A 360 -22.28 -9.05 3.25
N GLU A 361 -22.51 -8.73 4.53
CA GLU A 361 -22.69 -7.36 4.99
C GLU A 361 -21.39 -6.54 4.88
N GLU A 362 -20.25 -7.16 5.14
CA GLU A 362 -18.92 -6.54 5.00
C GLU A 362 -18.60 -6.26 3.52
N ILE A 363 -18.86 -7.24 2.65
CA ILE A 363 -18.72 -7.06 1.20
C ILE A 363 -19.60 -5.89 0.73
N LEU A 364 -20.83 -5.80 1.21
CA LEU A 364 -21.78 -4.77 0.80
C LEU A 364 -21.35 -3.38 1.19
N TYR A 365 -20.94 -3.26 2.45
CA TYR A 365 -20.51 -2.02 3.02
C TYR A 365 -19.24 -1.49 2.32
N HIS A 366 -18.25 -2.36 2.08
CA HIS A 366 -16.96 -1.93 1.52
C HIS A 366 -16.97 -1.79 -0.02
N TYR A 367 -17.68 -2.65 -0.75
CA TYR A 367 -17.70 -2.64 -2.23
C TYR A 367 -18.89 -1.90 -2.85
N LYS A 368 -19.83 -1.36 -2.05
CA LYS A 368 -20.99 -0.58 -2.52
C LYS A 368 -21.79 -1.31 -3.61
N LEU A 369 -21.94 -2.63 -3.47
CA LEU A 369 -22.59 -3.46 -4.49
C LEU A 369 -24.12 -3.25 -4.47
N PRO A 370 -24.78 -3.08 -5.63
CA PRO A 370 -26.24 -2.99 -5.69
C PRO A 370 -26.92 -4.26 -5.18
N LEU A 371 -28.02 -4.11 -4.42
CA LEU A 371 -28.73 -5.21 -3.75
C LEU A 371 -29.11 -6.38 -4.67
N ARG A 372 -29.45 -6.10 -5.93
CA ARG A 372 -29.79 -7.10 -6.96
C ARG A 372 -28.71 -8.14 -7.26
N TYR A 373 -27.43 -7.84 -6.96
CA TYR A 373 -26.34 -8.81 -7.13
C TYR A 373 -26.25 -9.77 -5.95
N ILE A 374 -26.83 -9.41 -4.80
CA ILE A 374 -26.85 -10.19 -3.55
C ILE A 374 -27.92 -11.27 -3.57
N GLU A 375 -29.11 -10.96 -4.09
CA GLU A 375 -30.17 -11.98 -4.24
C GLU A 375 -29.70 -13.16 -5.10
N LYS A 376 -28.72 -12.92 -5.97
CA LYS A 376 -28.04 -13.98 -6.74
C LYS A 376 -26.89 -14.66 -5.98
N LEU A 377 -26.24 -13.97 -5.03
CA LEU A 377 -25.22 -14.54 -4.14
C LEU A 377 -25.82 -15.51 -3.11
N ASN A 378 -26.95 -15.13 -2.50
CA ASN A 378 -27.61 -15.92 -1.45
C ASN A 378 -28.31 -17.18 -1.98
N ASN A 379 -28.75 -17.19 -3.25
CA ASN A 379 -29.48 -18.31 -3.82
C ASN A 379 -28.60 -19.40 -4.45
N ASP A 380 -27.38 -19.09 -4.91
CA ASP A 380 -26.45 -20.06 -5.50
C ASP A 380 -25.01 -19.50 -5.62
N PRO A 381 -24.19 -19.59 -4.55
CA PRO A 381 -22.85 -19.00 -4.52
C PRO A 381 -21.89 -19.61 -5.56
N VAL A 382 -22.06 -20.90 -5.89
CA VAL A 382 -21.27 -21.59 -6.93
C VAL A 382 -21.61 -21.07 -8.32
N ARG A 383 -22.90 -20.79 -8.60
CA ARG A 383 -23.33 -20.25 -9.89
C ARG A 383 -22.92 -18.79 -10.08
N PHE A 384 -22.76 -18.00 -9.02
CA PHE A 384 -22.19 -16.65 -9.12
C PHE A 384 -20.69 -16.69 -9.43
N LEU A 385 -19.91 -17.57 -8.80
CA LEU A 385 -18.50 -17.81 -9.15
C LEU A 385 -18.37 -18.26 -10.61
N ILE A 386 -19.25 -19.18 -11.05
CA ILE A 386 -19.34 -19.62 -12.45
C ILE A 386 -19.82 -18.49 -13.38
N LEU A 387 -20.69 -17.56 -12.95
CA LEU A 387 -21.15 -16.42 -13.76
C LEU A 387 -20.09 -15.32 -13.86
N LEU A 388 -19.31 -15.06 -12.81
CA LEU A 388 -18.12 -14.23 -12.86
C LEU A 388 -17.12 -14.82 -13.86
N LEU A 389 -16.76 -16.09 -13.69
CA LEU A 389 -15.85 -16.81 -14.60
C LEU A 389 -16.39 -16.91 -16.04
N LYS A 390 -17.71 -17.08 -16.23
CA LYS A 390 -18.35 -17.08 -17.56
C LYS A 390 -18.47 -15.68 -18.18
N SER A 391 -18.59 -14.61 -17.39
CA SER A 391 -18.59 -13.23 -17.91
C SER A 391 -17.22 -12.84 -18.48
N TYR A 392 -16.14 -13.35 -17.85
CA TYR A 392 -14.78 -13.27 -18.39
C TYR A 392 -14.62 -14.10 -19.68
N ARG A 393 -15.18 -15.32 -19.74
CA ARG A 393 -15.19 -16.14 -20.98
C ARG A 393 -16.04 -15.57 -22.13
N LYS A 394 -17.20 -14.94 -21.84
CA LYS A 394 -18.07 -14.34 -22.88
C LYS A 394 -17.50 -13.05 -23.48
N ARG A 395 -16.68 -12.29 -22.74
CA ARG A 395 -15.96 -11.13 -23.27
C ARG A 395 -14.76 -11.51 -24.15
N LEU A 396 -14.12 -12.65 -23.91
CA LEU A 396 -13.11 -13.24 -24.81
C LEU A 396 -13.73 -13.80 -26.11
N GLY A 397 -14.94 -14.38 -26.04
CA GLY A 397 -15.63 -14.91 -27.22
C GLY A 397 -16.21 -13.85 -28.18
N LYS A 398 -16.50 -12.63 -27.71
CA LYS A 398 -17.06 -11.56 -28.55
C LYS A 398 -16.00 -10.72 -29.28
N TRP A 399 -14.75 -10.67 -28.79
CA TRP A 399 -13.66 -9.99 -29.51
C TRP A 399 -13.04 -10.85 -30.62
N ILE A 400 -13.10 -12.19 -30.50
CA ILE A 400 -12.61 -13.10 -31.54
C ILE A 400 -13.62 -13.27 -32.70
N THR A 401 -14.89 -12.89 -32.51
CA THR A 401 -15.91 -12.96 -33.57
C THR A 401 -16.14 -11.62 -34.30
N SER A 402 -15.54 -10.52 -33.85
CA SER A 402 -15.69 -9.20 -34.50
C SER A 402 -14.58 -8.87 -35.50
N LEU A 403 -13.57 -9.74 -35.65
CA LEU A 403 -12.43 -9.58 -36.58
C LEU A 403 -12.44 -10.61 -37.74
N LEU A 404 -13.52 -11.37 -37.88
CA LEU A 404 -13.72 -12.35 -38.96
C LEU A 404 -14.96 -12.07 -39.83
N PHE A 405 -15.57 -10.89 -39.68
CA PHE A 405 -16.69 -10.45 -40.52
C PHE A 405 -16.60 -8.96 -40.85
N PHE A 406 -15.45 -8.52 -41.36
CA PHE A 406 -15.37 -7.50 -42.40
C PHE A 406 -14.13 -7.83 -43.24
N TYR A 407 -14.31 -7.73 -44.55
CA TYR A 407 -13.36 -7.99 -45.64
C TYR A 407 -11.93 -7.54 -45.40
#